data_AF-A0A6P8RWF6-F1
#
_entry.id   AF-A0A6P8RWF6-F1
#
_cell.length_a   1.000
_cell.length_b   1.000
_cell.length_c   1.000
_cell.angle_alpha   90.00
_cell.angle_beta   90.00
_cell.angle_gamma   90.00
#
_symmetry.space_group_name_H-M   'P 1'
#
loop_
_entity.id
_entity.type
_entity.pdbx_description
1 polymer ?
#
loop_
_entity_poly.entity_id
_entity_poly.type
_entity_poly.pdbx_seq_one_letter_code
_entity_poly.pdbx_strand_id
1 'polypeptide(L)'
;MFLVLFLMLSKECWNLGSSGIRPVPNEILYGKVGSNFTMPGLEQDQHDGVIEWEFSSVEKPLAYIATYYFDSHIGPDVFSAYNKRISFFESNGSFVLHQLQKSDEGIYYRKINLTKKWIIDLKVYEPVSNVLVYPVPGENSSILLHCNFSGDGDFIYWSRDGKSVPDGWKLMNRNQTLQVPSTEACSLFRCEIFSAYEKKSNDFIYKNEHCKDWTSIKIAAISSVAGLIIIIIIIIIILLVIYFCCKRRKSSHNKLPEVQKLRSDGNPSPQERSQCLLVSAQAAGSHSEKV
;
A
#
# COMPACT_ATOMS: atom_id res chain seq x y z
N MET A 1 41.75 29.66 -57.35
CA MET A 1 40.79 29.92 -56.25
C MET A 1 39.36 29.69 -56.75
N PHE A 2 39.01 28.46 -57.16
CA PHE A 2 37.68 28.12 -57.69
C PHE A 2 37.29 26.65 -57.45
N LEU A 3 37.96 25.94 -56.53
CA LEU A 3 37.71 24.51 -56.26
C LEU A 3 37.26 24.20 -54.83
N VAL A 4 36.95 25.22 -54.02
CA VAL A 4 36.50 25.06 -52.63
C VAL A 4 34.99 25.36 -52.48
N LEU A 5 34.31 25.79 -53.54
CA LEU A 5 32.88 26.11 -53.50
C LEU A 5 31.95 24.93 -53.81
N PHE A 6 32.48 23.77 -54.22
CA PHE A 6 31.66 22.62 -54.65
C PHE A 6 31.44 21.53 -53.58
N LEU A 7 32.03 21.66 -52.39
CA LEU A 7 31.85 20.70 -51.29
C LEU A 7 30.95 21.22 -50.14
N MET A 8 30.39 22.43 -50.26
CA MET A 8 29.49 23.03 -49.26
C MET A 8 28.01 23.03 -49.69
N LEU A 9 27.65 22.32 -50.76
CA LEU A 9 26.27 22.18 -51.25
C LEU A 9 25.77 20.72 -51.24
N SER A 10 26.12 19.93 -50.23
CA SER A 10 25.51 18.60 -50.03
C SER A 10 24.86 18.39 -48.66
N LYS A 11 24.72 19.43 -47.84
CA LYS A 11 24.04 19.32 -46.52
C LYS A 11 22.55 19.69 -46.54
N GLU A 12 22.00 20.05 -47.69
CA GLU A 12 20.56 20.28 -47.85
C GLU A 12 20.08 19.67 -49.16
N CYS A 13 19.65 18.40 -49.14
CA CYS A 13 18.73 17.84 -50.12
C CYS A 13 18.30 16.41 -49.75
N TRP A 14 17.69 16.21 -48.57
CA TRP A 14 16.76 15.10 -48.32
C TRP A 14 15.67 15.55 -47.34
N ASN A 15 15.01 16.68 -47.63
CA ASN A 15 13.64 16.92 -47.16
C ASN A 15 12.69 16.59 -48.32
N LEU A 16 12.65 15.32 -48.72
CA LEU A 16 11.45 14.79 -49.36
C LEU A 16 10.53 14.32 -48.24
N GLY A 17 9.31 14.87 -48.23
CA GLY A 17 8.24 14.44 -47.36
C GLY A 17 8.04 12.93 -47.46
N SER A 18 8.61 12.21 -46.51
CA SER A 18 8.11 10.89 -46.15
C SER A 18 6.80 11.15 -45.43
N SER A 19 5.69 10.76 -46.07
CA SER A 19 4.51 10.30 -45.36
C SER A 19 4.95 9.54 -44.10
N GLY A 20 4.32 9.83 -42.95
CA GLY A 20 4.72 9.38 -41.61
C GLY A 20 4.65 7.85 -41.39
N ILE A 21 5.37 7.09 -42.20
CA ILE A 21 5.52 5.66 -42.12
C ILE A 21 6.69 5.41 -41.18
N ARG A 22 6.36 4.98 -39.95
CA ARG A 22 7.35 4.53 -38.97
C ARG A 22 8.13 3.35 -39.57
N PRO A 23 9.47 3.35 -39.54
CA PRO A 23 10.25 2.24 -40.10
C PRO A 23 9.91 0.95 -39.37
N VAL A 24 9.87 -0.16 -40.10
CA VAL A 24 9.66 -1.49 -39.50
C VAL A 24 10.93 -1.86 -38.72
N PRO A 25 10.84 -2.09 -37.39
CA PRO A 25 12.01 -2.43 -36.60
C PRO A 25 12.47 -3.86 -36.90
N ASN A 26 13.79 -4.07 -36.86
CA ASN A 26 14.38 -5.40 -36.80
C ASN A 26 14.11 -6.06 -35.44
N GLU A 27 14.07 -5.24 -34.38
CA GLU A 27 13.92 -5.71 -33.00
C GLU A 27 13.12 -4.70 -32.18
N ILE A 28 12.26 -5.21 -31.29
CA ILE A 28 11.54 -4.39 -30.31
C ILE A 28 12.09 -4.75 -28.94
N LEU A 29 12.60 -3.74 -28.25
CA LEU A 29 13.16 -3.89 -26.93
C LEU A 29 12.30 -3.12 -25.93
N TYR A 30 12.30 -3.59 -24.70
CA TYR A 30 11.49 -3.02 -23.65
C TYR A 30 12.38 -2.72 -22.44
N GLY A 31 12.33 -1.48 -21.95
CA GLY A 31 13.11 -1.00 -20.82
C GLY A 31 12.24 -0.35 -19.73
N LYS A 32 12.79 -0.26 -18.52
CA LYS A 32 12.12 0.33 -17.36
C LYS A 32 12.75 1.68 -17.00
N VAL A 33 11.92 2.69 -16.71
CA VAL A 33 12.41 4.00 -16.25
C VAL A 33 13.31 3.86 -15.02
N GLY A 34 14.43 4.57 -15.03
CA GLY A 34 15.46 4.57 -13.98
C GLY A 34 16.45 3.41 -14.04
N SER A 35 16.21 2.39 -14.86
CA SER A 35 17.13 1.25 -15.02
C SER A 35 18.30 1.56 -15.95
N ASN A 36 19.34 0.72 -15.89
CA ASN A 36 20.39 0.71 -16.91
C ASN A 36 20.02 -0.29 -17.99
N PHE A 37 20.04 0.14 -19.25
CA PHE A 37 19.59 -0.65 -20.39
C PHE A 37 20.72 -0.87 -21.40
N THR A 38 20.97 -2.12 -21.80
CA THR A 38 22.03 -2.44 -22.77
C THR A 38 21.48 -2.52 -24.18
N MET A 39 21.97 -1.66 -25.07
CA MET A 39 21.72 -1.76 -26.50
C MET A 39 22.62 -2.85 -27.10
N PRO A 40 22.04 -3.83 -27.82
CA PRO A 40 22.81 -4.94 -28.36
C PRO A 40 23.81 -4.45 -29.42
N GLY A 41 25.05 -4.91 -29.29
CA GLY A 41 26.12 -4.69 -30.27
C GLY A 41 26.13 -5.75 -31.36
N LEU A 42 27.27 -5.90 -32.03
CA LEU A 42 27.47 -6.93 -33.04
C LEU A 42 27.55 -8.33 -32.42
N GLU A 43 26.91 -9.30 -33.08
CA GLU A 43 27.17 -10.72 -32.83
C GLU A 43 28.52 -11.09 -33.46
N GLN A 44 29.24 -12.02 -32.85
CA GLN A 44 30.67 -12.30 -33.01
C GLN A 44 31.16 -12.42 -34.48
N ASP A 45 32.42 -12.05 -34.73
CA ASP A 45 33.18 -12.17 -36.00
C ASP A 45 33.06 -11.02 -37.04
N GLN A 46 32.53 -9.86 -36.66
CA GLN A 46 32.47 -8.67 -37.54
C GLN A 46 33.11 -7.43 -36.90
N HIS A 47 34.39 -7.53 -36.52
CA HIS A 47 35.17 -6.47 -35.86
C HIS A 47 36.04 -5.67 -36.84
N ASP A 48 35.51 -5.38 -38.03
CA ASP A 48 36.21 -4.58 -39.04
C ASP A 48 35.35 -3.37 -39.43
N GLY A 49 35.97 -2.19 -39.34
CA GLY A 49 35.41 -0.92 -39.78
C GLY A 49 34.74 -0.08 -38.68
N VAL A 50 33.60 0.55 -39.02
CA VAL A 50 32.94 1.58 -38.20
C VAL A 50 31.54 1.15 -37.77
N ILE A 51 31.21 1.39 -36.50
CA ILE A 51 29.86 1.32 -35.95
C ILE A 51 29.37 2.71 -35.56
N GLU A 52 28.15 3.04 -35.94
CA GLU A 52 27.49 4.29 -35.57
C GLU A 52 26.13 4.02 -34.95
N TRP A 53 25.82 4.79 -33.91
CA TRP A 53 24.54 4.77 -33.23
C TRP A 53 23.82 6.11 -33.40
N GLU A 54 22.56 6.02 -33.83
CA GLU A 54 21.67 7.17 -33.97
C GLU A 54 20.34 6.88 -33.25
N PHE A 55 19.69 7.95 -32.82
CA PHE A 55 18.38 7.93 -32.19
C PHE A 55 17.41 8.83 -32.95
N SER A 56 16.16 8.42 -33.01
CA SER A 56 15.07 9.19 -33.59
C SER A 56 13.78 8.95 -32.80
N SER A 57 13.12 10.04 -32.43
CA SER A 57 11.79 10.04 -31.85
C SER A 57 10.93 11.10 -32.53
N VAL A 58 9.64 11.15 -32.17
CA VAL A 58 8.72 12.18 -32.68
C VAL A 58 9.19 13.58 -32.30
N GLU A 59 9.77 13.74 -31.10
CA GLU A 59 10.27 15.02 -30.60
C GLU A 59 11.68 15.35 -31.10
N LYS A 60 12.48 14.32 -31.41
CA LYS A 60 13.87 14.45 -31.85
C LYS A 60 14.07 13.67 -33.14
N PRO A 61 13.89 14.29 -34.31
CA PRO A 61 13.85 13.56 -35.58
C PRO A 61 15.16 12.82 -35.90
N LEU A 62 16.32 13.33 -35.43
CA LEU A 62 17.59 12.60 -35.47
C LEU A 62 18.59 13.14 -34.43
N ALA A 63 19.24 12.25 -33.69
CA ALA A 63 20.35 12.55 -32.79
C ALA A 63 21.45 11.48 -32.94
N TYR A 64 22.71 11.92 -32.99
CA TYR A 64 23.85 11.01 -32.98
C TYR A 64 24.21 10.64 -31.54
N ILE A 65 24.53 9.36 -31.30
CA ILE A 65 24.86 8.83 -29.96
C ILE A 65 26.36 8.62 -29.84
N ALA A 66 26.91 7.74 -30.68
CA ALA A 66 28.32 7.38 -30.66
C ALA A 66 28.78 6.85 -32.01
N THR A 67 30.05 7.09 -32.33
CA THR A 67 30.76 6.50 -33.47
C THR A 67 32.03 5.84 -32.97
N TYR A 68 32.30 4.61 -33.43
CA TYR A 68 33.51 3.87 -33.04
C TYR A 68 34.12 3.12 -34.21
N TYR A 69 35.44 3.21 -34.32
CA TYR A 69 36.24 2.52 -35.33
C TYR A 69 37.03 1.41 -34.63
N PHE A 70 36.70 0.15 -34.94
CA PHE A 70 37.25 -1.02 -34.24
C PHE A 70 38.79 -1.09 -34.29
N ASP A 71 39.40 -0.59 -35.38
CA ASP A 71 40.85 -0.66 -35.59
C ASP A 71 41.62 0.62 -35.20
N SER A 72 40.93 1.66 -34.71
CA SER A 72 41.55 2.99 -34.59
C SER A 72 42.47 3.17 -33.38
N HIS A 73 42.49 2.22 -32.43
CA HIS A 73 43.10 2.35 -31.09
C HIS A 73 42.65 3.60 -30.30
N ILE A 74 41.67 4.33 -30.80
CA ILE A 74 41.08 5.54 -30.21
C ILE A 74 39.70 5.12 -29.70
N GLY A 75 39.35 5.57 -28.50
CA GLY A 75 38.04 5.29 -27.91
C GLY A 75 36.87 5.86 -28.72
N PRO A 76 35.62 5.50 -28.38
CA PRO A 76 34.43 5.94 -29.08
C PRO A 76 34.23 7.46 -29.00
N ASP A 77 33.82 8.06 -30.12
CA ASP A 77 33.37 9.45 -30.16
C ASP A 77 31.91 9.51 -29.71
N VAL A 78 31.68 9.92 -28.47
CA VAL A 78 30.35 10.01 -27.85
C VAL A 78 29.84 11.45 -27.92
N PHE A 79 28.69 11.64 -28.57
CA PHE A 79 28.10 12.95 -28.77
C PHE A 79 27.59 13.55 -27.45
N SER A 80 27.65 14.87 -27.34
CA SER A 80 27.48 15.62 -26.08
C SER A 80 26.18 15.32 -25.33
N ALA A 81 25.07 15.07 -26.03
CA ALA A 81 23.77 14.74 -25.42
C ALA A 81 23.76 13.40 -24.67
N TYR A 82 24.66 12.47 -25.06
CA TYR A 82 24.78 11.14 -24.48
C TYR A 82 26.05 10.98 -23.64
N ASN A 83 26.92 12.01 -23.62
CA ASN A 83 28.09 12.06 -22.77
C ASN A 83 27.67 11.88 -21.31
N LYS A 84 28.35 10.96 -20.59
CA LYS A 84 28.04 10.50 -19.22
C LYS A 84 26.74 9.72 -19.05
N ARG A 85 25.85 9.67 -20.05
CA ARG A 85 24.65 8.82 -20.03
C ARG A 85 24.88 7.43 -20.60
N ILE A 86 25.98 7.21 -21.33
CA ILE A 86 26.31 5.89 -21.87
C ILE A 86 27.65 5.34 -21.38
N SER A 87 27.74 4.02 -21.27
CA SER A 87 29.00 3.27 -21.19
C SER A 87 29.11 2.39 -22.42
N PHE A 88 30.09 2.65 -23.27
CA PHE A 88 30.29 1.97 -24.53
C PHE A 88 31.25 0.78 -24.35
N PHE A 89 30.96 -0.33 -25.04
CA PHE A 89 31.80 -1.53 -25.05
C PHE A 89 32.48 -1.67 -26.42
N GLU A 90 33.77 -1.36 -26.44
CA GLU A 90 34.61 -1.41 -27.64
C GLU A 90 34.70 -2.82 -28.25
N SER A 91 34.48 -3.87 -27.46
CA SER A 91 34.56 -5.26 -27.92
C SER A 91 33.55 -5.61 -29.01
N ASN A 92 32.34 -5.02 -28.98
CA ASN A 92 31.28 -5.33 -29.95
C ASN A 92 30.44 -4.10 -30.35
N GLY A 93 30.81 -2.91 -29.88
CA GLY A 93 30.11 -1.68 -30.12
C GLY A 93 28.72 -1.59 -29.48
N SER A 94 28.41 -2.44 -28.50
CA SER A 94 27.24 -2.28 -27.63
C SER A 94 27.44 -1.10 -26.68
N PHE A 95 26.36 -0.60 -26.09
CA PHE A 95 26.47 0.38 -25.01
C PHE A 95 25.36 0.20 -23.98
N VAL A 96 25.66 0.53 -22.72
CA VAL A 96 24.65 0.70 -21.68
C VAL A 96 24.19 2.15 -21.69
N LEU A 97 22.88 2.39 -21.77
CA LEU A 97 22.23 3.65 -21.47
C LEU A 97 21.80 3.67 -20.00
N HIS A 98 22.38 4.58 -19.23
CA HIS A 98 22.15 4.68 -17.78
C HIS A 98 20.90 5.49 -17.47
N GLN A 99 20.21 5.11 -16.40
CA GLN A 99 19.02 5.81 -15.88
C GLN A 99 17.99 6.13 -16.96
N LEU A 100 17.49 5.09 -17.62
CA LEU A 100 16.56 5.19 -18.74
C LEU A 100 15.38 6.12 -18.43
N GLN A 101 15.05 7.01 -19.36
CA GLN A 101 13.98 8.01 -19.22
C GLN A 101 12.91 7.77 -20.29
N LYS A 102 11.68 8.25 -20.06
CA LYS A 102 10.61 8.12 -21.05
C LYS A 102 10.95 8.80 -22.39
N SER A 103 11.73 9.88 -22.36
CA SER A 103 12.23 10.58 -23.55
C SER A 103 13.28 9.78 -24.36
N ASP A 104 13.81 8.70 -23.79
CA ASP A 104 14.72 7.78 -24.49
C ASP A 104 13.95 6.74 -25.31
N GLU A 105 12.61 6.70 -25.21
CA GLU A 105 11.73 5.89 -26.04
C GLU A 105 11.80 6.34 -27.51
N GLY A 106 12.00 5.40 -28.41
CA GLY A 106 12.09 5.72 -29.83
C GLY A 106 12.84 4.68 -30.64
N ILE A 107 13.21 5.10 -31.85
CA ILE A 107 13.91 4.26 -32.81
C ILE A 107 15.40 4.52 -32.71
N TYR A 108 16.16 3.47 -32.46
CA TYR A 108 17.61 3.46 -32.49
C TYR A 108 18.07 2.81 -33.78
N TYR A 109 19.09 3.40 -34.38
CA TYR A 109 19.73 2.89 -35.58
C TYR A 109 21.16 2.52 -35.26
N ARG A 110 21.51 1.27 -35.55
CA ARG A 110 22.90 0.79 -35.53
C ARG A 110 23.36 0.63 -36.96
N LYS A 111 24.34 1.43 -37.38
CA LYS A 111 24.93 1.35 -38.71
C LYS A 111 26.30 0.69 -38.64
N ILE A 112 26.59 -0.19 -39.59
CA ILE A 112 27.90 -0.85 -39.72
C ILE A 112 28.46 -0.50 -41.10
N ASN A 113 29.68 0.04 -41.14
CA ASN A 113 30.36 0.48 -42.35
C ASN A 113 29.48 1.38 -43.23
N LEU A 114 28.70 2.26 -42.58
CA LEU A 114 27.75 3.19 -43.19
C LEU A 114 26.67 2.53 -44.09
N THR A 115 26.56 1.20 -44.08
CA THR A 115 25.79 0.46 -45.08
C THR A 115 24.67 -0.35 -44.43
N LYS A 116 25.01 -1.25 -43.51
CA LYS A 116 24.01 -2.11 -42.85
C LYS A 116 23.35 -1.34 -41.72
N LYS A 117 22.03 -1.15 -41.79
CA LYS A 117 21.23 -0.46 -40.78
C LYS A 117 20.37 -1.47 -40.02
N TRP A 118 20.59 -1.60 -38.72
CA TRP A 118 19.72 -2.35 -37.81
C TRP A 118 18.84 -1.36 -37.05
N ILE A 119 17.54 -1.61 -37.03
CA ILE A 119 16.52 -0.72 -36.48
C ILE A 119 15.95 -1.36 -35.21
N ILE A 120 16.10 -0.67 -34.08
CA ILE A 120 15.62 -1.12 -32.77
C ILE A 120 14.55 -0.13 -32.30
N ASP A 121 13.35 -0.61 -32.00
CA ASP A 121 12.30 0.19 -31.34
C ASP A 121 12.34 -0.07 -29.84
N LEU A 122 12.92 0.87 -29.08
CA LEU A 122 12.92 0.81 -27.63
C LEU A 122 11.62 1.39 -27.10
N LYS A 123 10.90 0.60 -26.31
CA LYS A 123 9.75 1.00 -25.49
C LYS A 123 10.16 1.18 -24.05
N VAL A 124 9.79 2.29 -23.42
CA VAL A 124 10.20 2.59 -22.04
C VAL A 124 8.98 2.72 -21.15
N TYR A 125 8.91 1.92 -20.09
CA TYR A 125 7.75 1.93 -19.19
C TYR A 125 8.05 2.50 -17.82
N GLU A 126 7.07 3.19 -17.28
CA GLU A 126 7.05 3.65 -15.90
C GLU A 126 6.53 2.55 -14.97
N PRO A 127 7.27 2.19 -13.90
CA PRO A 127 6.84 1.15 -12.98
C PRO A 127 5.56 1.55 -12.26
N VAL A 128 4.69 0.56 -12.03
CA VAL A 128 3.44 0.78 -11.32
C VAL A 128 3.74 1.07 -9.85
N SER A 129 3.21 2.17 -9.34
CA SER A 129 3.41 2.61 -7.95
C SER A 129 2.16 3.27 -7.38
N ASN A 130 2.15 3.45 -6.05
CA ASN A 130 1.08 4.16 -5.32
C ASN A 130 -0.33 3.61 -5.59
N VAL A 131 -0.47 2.29 -5.69
CA VAL A 131 -1.77 1.65 -5.84
C VAL A 131 -2.58 1.89 -4.57
N LEU A 132 -3.71 2.58 -4.71
CA LEU A 132 -4.57 3.01 -3.62
C LEU A 132 -6.02 2.74 -4.01
N VAL A 133 -6.75 2.09 -3.12
CA VAL A 133 -8.19 1.89 -3.27
C VAL A 133 -8.93 2.75 -2.25
N TYR A 134 -9.91 3.52 -2.72
CA TYR A 134 -10.73 4.35 -1.85
C TYR A 134 -12.20 4.38 -2.31
N PRO A 135 -13.15 4.51 -1.37
CA PRO A 135 -14.57 4.55 -1.68
C PRO A 135 -15.04 5.99 -1.95
N VAL A 136 -16.01 6.13 -2.84
CA VAL A 136 -16.76 7.35 -3.12
C VAL A 136 -18.26 7.01 -3.15
N PRO A 137 -19.14 7.86 -2.61
CA PRO A 137 -20.59 7.65 -2.73
C PRO A 137 -21.02 7.53 -4.20
N GLY A 138 -21.77 6.48 -4.51
CA GLY A 138 -22.37 6.28 -5.82
C GLY A 138 -23.86 6.62 -5.83
N GLU A 139 -24.47 6.64 -7.02
CA GLU A 139 -25.91 6.80 -7.17
C GLU A 139 -26.67 5.52 -6.78
N ASN A 140 -27.97 5.63 -6.52
CA ASN A 140 -28.87 4.49 -6.29
C ASN A 140 -28.40 3.54 -5.17
N SER A 141 -27.95 4.09 -4.04
CA SER A 141 -27.47 3.30 -2.90
C SER A 141 -26.32 2.36 -3.28
N SER A 142 -25.38 2.85 -4.09
CA SER A 142 -24.14 2.15 -4.43
C SER A 142 -22.92 2.89 -3.90
N ILE A 143 -21.78 2.20 -3.88
CA ILE A 143 -20.47 2.75 -3.55
C ILE A 143 -19.57 2.51 -4.76
N LEU A 144 -18.77 3.51 -5.09
CA LEU A 144 -17.76 3.42 -6.12
C LEU A 144 -16.40 3.23 -5.47
N LEU A 145 -15.78 2.08 -5.69
CA LEU A 145 -14.41 1.84 -5.29
C LEU A 145 -13.50 2.24 -6.44
N HIS A 146 -12.69 3.27 -6.22
CA HIS A 146 -11.71 3.74 -7.17
C HIS A 146 -10.35 3.12 -6.86
N CYS A 147 -9.68 2.60 -7.88
CA CYS A 147 -8.30 2.17 -7.82
C CYS A 147 -7.43 3.17 -8.56
N ASN A 148 -6.69 3.97 -7.80
CA ASN A 148 -5.76 4.95 -8.32
C ASN A 148 -4.33 4.40 -8.24
N PHE A 149 -3.52 4.69 -9.26
CA PHE A 149 -2.12 4.28 -9.32
C PHE A 149 -1.36 5.21 -10.27
N SER A 150 -0.03 5.17 -10.20
CA SER A 150 0.88 5.89 -11.10
C SER A 150 1.69 4.90 -11.92
N GLY A 151 2.18 5.35 -13.09
CA GLY A 151 2.96 4.54 -14.03
C GLY A 151 2.10 3.80 -15.06
N ASP A 152 2.74 2.90 -15.80
CA ASP A 152 2.13 2.19 -16.93
C ASP A 152 1.48 0.87 -16.48
N GLY A 153 0.15 0.84 -16.44
CA GLY A 153 -0.65 -0.35 -16.17
C GLY A 153 -1.47 -0.78 -17.38
N ASP A 154 -1.34 -2.05 -17.79
CA ASP A 154 -2.02 -2.61 -18.97
C ASP A 154 -3.42 -3.12 -18.62
N PHE A 155 -3.56 -3.83 -17.49
CA PHE A 155 -4.82 -4.44 -17.08
C PHE A 155 -5.09 -4.25 -15.60
N ILE A 156 -6.37 -4.09 -15.26
CA ILE A 156 -6.84 -3.94 -13.88
C ILE A 156 -7.84 -5.04 -13.58
N TYR A 157 -7.61 -5.75 -12.49
CA TYR A 157 -8.45 -6.82 -11.98
C TYR A 157 -8.93 -6.50 -10.58
N TRP A 158 -10.19 -6.80 -10.32
CA TRP A 158 -10.78 -6.68 -8.99
C TRP A 158 -11.12 -8.05 -8.43
N SER A 159 -10.83 -8.22 -7.15
CA SER A 159 -11.31 -9.34 -6.37
C SER A 159 -11.96 -8.88 -5.08
N ARG A 160 -12.90 -9.68 -4.62
CA ARG A 160 -13.60 -9.54 -3.35
C ARG A 160 -13.32 -10.79 -2.52
N ASP A 161 -12.79 -10.61 -1.32
CA ASP A 161 -12.50 -11.69 -0.37
C ASP A 161 -11.68 -12.83 -1.00
N GLY A 162 -10.75 -12.46 -1.90
CA GLY A 162 -9.91 -13.40 -2.66
C GLY A 162 -10.59 -14.11 -3.84
N LYS A 163 -11.82 -13.74 -4.20
CA LYS A 163 -12.60 -14.32 -5.31
C LYS A 163 -12.92 -13.26 -6.37
N SER A 164 -13.27 -13.71 -7.57
CA SER A 164 -13.77 -12.81 -8.62
C SER A 164 -14.96 -12.00 -8.13
N VAL A 165 -15.05 -10.75 -8.57
CA VAL A 165 -16.23 -9.91 -8.33
C VAL A 165 -17.48 -10.56 -8.95
N PRO A 166 -18.66 -10.47 -8.31
CA PRO A 166 -19.90 -11.00 -8.88
C PRO A 166 -20.26 -10.37 -10.23
N ASP A 167 -20.84 -11.17 -11.14
CA ASP A 167 -21.18 -10.74 -12.51
C ASP A 167 -22.16 -9.54 -12.58
N GLY A 168 -22.93 -9.30 -11.52
CA GLY A 168 -23.86 -8.17 -11.43
C GLY A 168 -23.21 -6.82 -11.10
N TRP A 169 -21.92 -6.81 -10.76
CA TRP A 169 -21.21 -5.59 -10.39
C TRP A 169 -20.60 -4.92 -11.62
N LYS A 170 -20.66 -3.59 -11.65
CA LYS A 170 -20.23 -2.84 -12.84
C LYS A 170 -18.79 -2.37 -12.69
N LEU A 171 -17.98 -2.71 -13.69
CA LEU A 171 -16.65 -2.16 -13.88
C LEU A 171 -16.74 -0.97 -14.86
N MET A 172 -16.11 0.14 -14.50
CA MET A 172 -16.14 1.38 -15.24
C MET A 172 -14.72 1.94 -15.40
N ASN A 173 -14.56 2.89 -16.32
CA ASN A 173 -13.30 3.58 -16.56
C ASN A 173 -12.11 2.61 -16.76
N ARG A 174 -12.23 1.71 -17.75
CA ARG A 174 -11.25 0.64 -18.01
C ARG A 174 -10.94 -0.21 -16.76
N ASN A 175 -11.99 -0.53 -16.01
CA ASN A 175 -11.95 -1.30 -14.78
C ASN A 175 -11.23 -0.59 -13.61
N GLN A 176 -10.91 0.70 -13.69
CA GLN A 176 -10.37 1.46 -12.54
C GLN A 176 -11.40 1.66 -11.43
N THR A 177 -12.70 1.63 -11.78
CA THR A 177 -13.77 1.85 -10.81
C THR A 177 -14.68 0.63 -10.75
N LEU A 178 -14.90 0.12 -9.54
CA LEU A 178 -15.84 -0.95 -9.26
C LEU A 178 -17.07 -0.38 -8.54
N GLN A 179 -18.25 -0.54 -9.13
CA GLN A 179 -19.52 -0.18 -8.48
C GLN A 179 -20.04 -1.37 -7.67
N VAL A 180 -20.26 -1.11 -6.39
CA VAL A 180 -20.61 -2.10 -5.38
C VAL A 180 -21.94 -1.69 -4.69
N PRO A 181 -22.84 -2.63 -4.35
CA PRO A 181 -24.03 -2.32 -3.57
C PRO A 181 -23.69 -1.76 -2.17
N SER A 182 -24.44 -0.75 -1.68
CA SER A 182 -24.24 -0.20 -0.32
C SER A 182 -24.48 -1.19 0.82
N THR A 183 -25.21 -2.28 0.53
CA THR A 183 -25.45 -3.40 1.45
C THR A 183 -24.17 -4.18 1.76
N GLU A 184 -23.12 -4.04 0.96
CA GLU A 184 -21.84 -4.69 1.22
C GLU A 184 -21.23 -4.20 2.53
N ALA A 185 -20.79 -5.15 3.36
CA ALA A 185 -20.34 -4.90 4.72
C ALA A 185 -19.13 -5.78 5.03
N CYS A 186 -18.10 -5.20 5.64
CA CYS A 186 -16.89 -5.91 6.08
C CYS A 186 -16.19 -6.72 4.96
N SER A 187 -16.26 -6.26 3.71
CA SER A 187 -15.70 -6.98 2.56
C SER A 187 -14.29 -6.48 2.26
N LEU A 188 -13.37 -7.40 1.96
CA LEU A 188 -12.01 -7.09 1.51
C LEU A 188 -12.01 -6.98 -0.02
N PHE A 189 -11.67 -5.80 -0.54
CA PHE A 189 -11.47 -5.57 -1.95
C PHE A 189 -9.99 -5.48 -2.28
N ARG A 190 -9.57 -6.17 -3.34
CA ARG A 190 -8.22 -6.08 -3.86
C ARG A 190 -8.28 -5.65 -5.31
N CYS A 191 -7.63 -4.52 -5.59
CA CYS A 191 -7.35 -4.07 -6.95
C CYS A 191 -5.94 -4.54 -7.32
N GLU A 192 -5.80 -5.20 -8.47
CA GLU A 192 -4.53 -5.68 -9.01
C GLU A 192 -4.28 -5.05 -10.37
N ILE A 193 -3.11 -4.43 -10.53
CA ILE A 193 -2.64 -3.82 -11.76
C ILE A 193 -1.55 -4.73 -12.33
N PHE A 194 -1.74 -5.11 -13.58
CA PHE A 194 -0.78 -5.88 -14.36
C PHE A 194 -0.14 -4.95 -15.37
N SER A 195 1.19 -4.96 -15.39
CA SER A 195 2.01 -4.37 -16.45
C SER A 195 2.79 -5.49 -17.14
N ALA A 196 3.47 -5.18 -18.24
CA ALA A 196 4.37 -6.11 -18.94
C ALA A 196 5.45 -6.76 -18.04
N TYR A 197 5.78 -6.16 -16.89
CA TYR A 197 6.90 -6.59 -16.04
C TYR A 197 6.53 -6.96 -14.62
N GLU A 198 5.49 -6.33 -14.08
CA GLU A 198 5.16 -6.47 -12.68
C GLU A 198 3.66 -6.48 -12.43
N LYS A 199 3.31 -7.15 -11.35
CA LYS A 199 1.99 -7.13 -10.74
C LYS A 199 2.07 -6.33 -9.45
N LYS A 200 1.21 -5.33 -9.32
CA LYS A 200 1.03 -4.56 -8.08
C LYS A 200 -0.41 -4.64 -7.64
N SER A 201 -0.65 -4.57 -6.34
CA SER A 201 -1.99 -4.62 -5.80
C SER A 201 -2.11 -3.79 -4.54
N ASN A 202 -3.34 -3.43 -4.20
CA ASN A 202 -3.69 -2.86 -2.92
C ASN A 202 -4.97 -3.48 -2.38
N ASP A 203 -4.94 -3.76 -1.08
CA ASP A 203 -6.04 -4.31 -0.31
C ASP A 203 -6.76 -3.19 0.42
N PHE A 204 -8.10 -3.20 0.36
CA PHE A 204 -8.96 -2.22 0.99
C PHE A 204 -10.14 -2.92 1.65
N ILE A 205 -10.28 -2.72 2.96
CA ILE A 205 -11.39 -3.27 3.73
C ILE A 205 -12.50 -2.22 3.77
N TYR A 206 -13.61 -2.51 3.11
CA TYR A 206 -14.79 -1.67 3.20
C TYR A 206 -15.60 -2.00 4.45
N LYS A 207 -15.82 -0.99 5.30
CA LYS A 207 -16.66 -1.10 6.50
C LYS A 207 -17.84 -0.14 6.38
N ASN A 208 -19.05 -0.68 6.41
CA ASN A 208 -20.27 0.11 6.53
C ASN A 208 -20.84 -0.01 7.96
N GLU A 209 -21.97 0.65 8.23
CA GLU A 209 -22.66 0.64 9.53
C GLU A 209 -23.12 -0.77 9.97
N HIS A 210 -23.27 -1.71 9.02
CA HIS A 210 -23.67 -3.09 9.30
C HIS A 210 -22.48 -3.97 9.74
N CYS A 211 -21.26 -3.42 9.71
CA CYS A 211 -20.09 -4.12 10.18
C CYS A 211 -20.09 -4.16 11.71
N LYS A 212 -20.62 -5.26 12.27
CA LYS A 212 -20.54 -5.51 13.72
C LYS A 212 -19.07 -5.68 14.09
N ASP A 213 -18.48 -4.64 14.68
CA ASP A 213 -17.20 -4.77 15.37
C ASP A 213 -17.39 -5.76 16.53
N TRP A 214 -16.88 -6.97 16.38
CA TRP A 214 -16.88 -8.02 17.40
C TRP A 214 -16.04 -7.67 18.65
N THR A 215 -15.48 -6.47 18.72
CA THR A 215 -14.73 -5.96 19.87
C THR A 215 -15.61 -5.49 21.03
N SER A 216 -16.93 -5.61 20.92
CA SER A 216 -17.89 -5.28 21.98
C SER A 216 -18.69 -6.47 22.51
N ILE A 217 -18.19 -7.72 22.43
CA ILE A 217 -18.61 -8.72 23.42
C ILE A 217 -17.92 -8.33 24.73
N LYS A 218 -18.50 -7.37 25.45
CA LYS A 218 -18.24 -7.26 26.88
C LYS A 218 -18.57 -8.63 27.45
N ILE A 219 -17.56 -9.24 28.03
CA ILE A 219 -17.53 -10.54 28.66
C ILE A 219 -18.69 -10.63 29.66
N ALA A 220 -19.87 -11.05 29.20
CA ALA A 220 -20.98 -11.42 30.07
C ALA A 220 -20.97 -12.93 30.37
N ALA A 221 -19.93 -13.65 29.93
CA ALA A 221 -19.82 -15.10 30.03
C ALA A 221 -18.63 -15.60 30.88
N ILE A 222 -18.04 -14.76 31.74
CA ILE A 222 -17.09 -15.20 32.79
C ILE A 222 -17.49 -14.64 34.17
N SER A 223 -18.77 -14.71 34.53
CA SER A 223 -19.20 -14.47 35.92
C SER A 223 -19.73 -15.72 36.64
N SER A 224 -19.92 -16.85 35.96
CA SER A 224 -20.55 -18.01 36.60
C SER A 224 -19.60 -18.82 37.49
N VAL A 225 -18.31 -18.92 37.17
CA VAL A 225 -17.39 -19.78 37.96
C VAL A 225 -16.87 -19.07 39.22
N ALA A 226 -16.45 -17.81 39.10
CA ALA A 226 -15.98 -17.03 40.26
C ALA A 226 -17.11 -16.74 41.26
N GLY A 227 -18.33 -16.50 40.78
CA GLY A 227 -19.51 -16.30 41.62
C GLY A 227 -19.88 -17.55 42.43
N LEU A 228 -19.82 -18.74 41.82
CA LEU A 228 -20.09 -20.00 42.52
C LEU A 228 -19.06 -20.29 43.62
N ILE A 229 -17.78 -19.98 43.38
CA ILE A 229 -16.72 -20.16 44.39
C ILE A 229 -16.95 -19.24 45.60
N ILE A 230 -17.32 -17.98 45.37
CA ILE A 230 -17.62 -17.03 46.45
C ILE A 230 -18.81 -17.50 47.29
N ILE A 231 -19.88 -17.99 46.65
CA ILE A 231 -21.06 -18.53 47.36
C ILE A 231 -20.68 -19.74 48.22
N ILE A 232 -19.86 -20.67 47.70
CA ILE A 232 -19.40 -21.85 48.45
C ILE A 232 -18.56 -21.42 49.66
N ILE A 233 -17.66 -20.44 49.52
CA ILE A 233 -16.86 -19.91 50.62
C ILE A 233 -17.75 -19.30 51.71
N ILE A 234 -18.77 -18.53 51.33
CA ILE A 234 -19.72 -17.93 52.30
C ILE A 234 -20.47 -19.02 53.07
N ILE A 235 -20.93 -20.08 52.40
CA ILE A 235 -21.61 -21.20 53.05
C ILE A 235 -20.69 -21.90 54.06
N ILE A 236 -19.42 -22.15 53.69
CA ILE A 236 -18.43 -22.76 54.58
C ILE A 236 -18.20 -21.90 55.82
N ILE A 237 -18.07 -20.57 55.66
CA ILE A 237 -17.90 -19.64 56.79
C ILE A 237 -19.12 -19.68 57.72
N ILE A 238 -20.33 -19.68 57.17
CA ILE A 238 -21.56 -19.78 57.98
C ILE A 238 -21.58 -21.08 58.77
N LEU A 239 -21.25 -22.21 58.15
CA LEU A 239 -21.19 -23.51 58.82
C LEU A 239 -20.12 -23.54 59.94
N LEU A 240 -18.96 -22.93 59.71
CA LEU A 240 -17.92 -22.79 60.73
C LEU A 240 -18.39 -21.92 61.91
N VAL A 241 -19.06 -20.80 61.64
CA VAL A 241 -19.64 -19.94 62.69
C VAL A 241 -20.68 -20.71 63.50
N ILE A 242 -21.59 -21.44 62.85
CA ILE A 242 -22.58 -22.28 63.53
C ILE A 242 -21.88 -23.34 64.38
N TYR A 243 -20.87 -24.04 63.84
CA TYR A 243 -20.09 -25.02 64.58
C TYR A 243 -19.44 -24.41 65.83
N PHE A 244 -18.78 -23.25 65.69
CA PHE A 244 -18.15 -22.54 66.80
C PHE A 244 -19.17 -22.02 67.82
N CYS A 245 -20.33 -21.54 67.39
CA CYS A 245 -21.43 -21.15 68.27
C CYS A 245 -21.99 -22.35 69.04
N CYS A 246 -22.22 -23.49 68.38
CA CYS A 246 -22.67 -24.73 69.02
C CYS A 246 -21.61 -25.28 70.00
N LYS A 247 -20.33 -25.22 69.64
CA LYS A 247 -19.21 -25.63 70.51
C LYS A 247 -19.06 -24.72 71.72
N ARG A 248 -19.19 -23.40 71.55
CA ARG A 248 -19.19 -22.43 72.67
C ARG A 248 -20.38 -22.64 73.61
N ARG A 249 -21.57 -22.93 73.07
CA ARG A 249 -22.77 -23.21 73.88
C ARG A 249 -22.59 -24.46 74.76
N LYS A 250 -21.89 -25.48 74.25
CA LYS A 250 -21.51 -26.68 75.03
C LYS A 250 -20.50 -26.39 76.13
N SER A 251 -19.64 -25.38 75.95
CA SER A 251 -18.69 -24.92 76.98
C SER A 251 -19.31 -24.01 78.04
N SER A 252 -20.44 -23.34 77.76
CA SER A 252 -21.10 -22.43 78.70
C SER A 252 -22.06 -23.13 79.67
N HIS A 253 -22.43 -24.39 79.43
CA HIS A 253 -23.35 -25.14 80.31
C HIS A 253 -22.66 -25.81 81.52
N ASN A 254 -21.33 -25.69 81.66
CA ASN A 254 -20.53 -26.34 82.72
C ASN A 254 -19.95 -25.39 83.78
N LYS A 255 -20.51 -24.18 83.98
CA LYS A 255 -20.15 -23.34 85.14
C LYS A 255 -21.39 -22.67 85.75
N LEU A 256 -21.76 -23.14 86.95
CA LEU A 256 -22.59 -22.45 87.93
C LEU A 256 -21.83 -22.47 89.27
N PRO A 257 -21.73 -21.34 89.97
CA PRO A 257 -22.17 -21.27 91.38
C PRO A 257 -22.99 -19.98 91.63
N GLU A 258 -24.17 -20.05 92.24
CA GLU A 258 -24.48 -20.07 93.69
C GLU A 258 -24.84 -18.67 94.25
N VAL A 259 -26.16 -18.45 94.32
CA VAL A 259 -27.01 -17.83 95.37
C VAL A 259 -26.58 -16.55 96.10
N GLN A 260 -27.45 -15.51 96.01
CA GLN A 260 -28.10 -14.71 97.09
C GLN A 260 -28.47 -13.31 96.53
N LYS A 261 -29.56 -12.59 96.87
CA LYS A 261 -30.83 -12.78 97.57
C LYS A 261 -31.55 -11.41 97.47
N LEU A 262 -32.89 -11.38 97.38
CA LEU A 262 -33.82 -10.23 97.66
C LEU A 262 -33.79 -9.05 96.64
N ARG A 263 -34.86 -8.31 96.30
CA ARG A 263 -36.33 -8.29 96.53
C ARG A 263 -36.83 -7.00 95.81
N SER A 264 -38.10 -6.97 95.38
CA SER A 264 -38.90 -5.74 95.09
C SER A 264 -38.47 -4.95 93.84
N ASP A 265 -39.31 -4.34 92.99
CA ASP A 265 -40.77 -4.20 92.81
C ASP A 265 -40.96 -3.63 91.38
N GLY A 266 -42.19 -3.65 90.84
CA GLY A 266 -42.66 -2.61 89.89
C GLY A 266 -42.88 -3.01 88.43
N ASN A 267 -44.15 -3.22 88.08
CA ASN A 267 -44.77 -3.12 86.75
C ASN A 267 -44.95 -1.62 86.34
N PRO A 268 -45.55 -1.20 85.19
CA PRO A 268 -45.53 -1.63 83.78
C PRO A 268 -45.19 -0.48 82.75
N SER A 269 -44.93 -0.88 81.48
CA SER A 269 -45.38 -0.27 80.18
C SER A 269 -44.98 1.18 79.77
N PRO A 270 -45.41 1.69 78.58
CA PRO A 270 -44.75 1.54 77.26
C PRO A 270 -44.58 2.91 76.52
N GLN A 271 -44.39 2.88 75.18
CA GLN A 271 -44.43 4.03 74.23
C GLN A 271 -43.17 4.94 74.24
N GLU A 272 -42.71 5.59 73.17
CA GLU A 272 -43.22 5.89 71.83
C GLU A 272 -42.02 6.34 70.94
N ARG A 273 -42.25 6.38 69.60
CA ARG A 273 -41.90 7.43 68.60
C ARG A 273 -40.78 8.46 68.92
N SER A 274 -40.06 9.09 68.00
CA SER A 274 -39.94 9.17 66.53
C SER A 274 -38.88 10.26 66.27
N GLN A 275 -38.15 10.13 65.15
CA GLN A 275 -37.76 11.19 64.20
C GLN A 275 -36.83 12.39 64.56
N CYS A 276 -36.16 12.82 63.49
CA CYS A 276 -35.58 14.15 63.18
C CYS A 276 -34.20 14.45 63.79
N LEU A 277 -33.23 15.10 63.13
CA LEU A 277 -33.30 16.02 61.98
C LEU A 277 -31.89 16.19 61.35
N LEU A 278 -31.88 16.52 60.06
CA LEU A 278 -30.77 17.12 59.31
C LEU A 278 -30.26 18.42 59.95
N VAL A 279 -28.96 18.70 59.80
CA VAL A 279 -28.43 20.06 59.65
C VAL A 279 -27.38 20.08 58.54
N SER A 280 -27.63 20.96 57.58
CA SER A 280 -26.73 21.46 56.53
C SER A 280 -25.97 22.69 57.01
N ALA A 281 -24.79 22.99 56.44
CA ALA A 281 -24.40 24.34 55.99
C ALA A 281 -23.01 24.36 55.32
N GLN A 282 -22.92 25.20 54.29
CA GLN A 282 -21.81 25.49 53.35
C GLN A 282 -20.78 26.50 53.89
N ALA A 283 -19.61 26.56 53.25
CA ALA A 283 -18.92 27.77 52.71
C ALA A 283 -17.56 27.32 52.10
N ALA A 284 -17.21 27.50 50.82
CA ALA A 284 -16.98 28.70 49.98
C ALA A 284 -15.49 29.12 49.88
N GLY A 285 -15.03 29.44 48.66
CA GLY A 285 -13.75 30.12 48.32
C GLY A 285 -12.73 29.23 47.60
N SER A 286 -12.70 29.13 46.26
CA SER A 286 -12.19 30.04 45.21
C SER A 286 -10.66 29.99 44.96
N HIS A 287 -10.31 29.82 43.68
CA HIS A 287 -9.36 30.61 42.86
C HIS A 287 -8.22 29.89 42.09
N SER A 288 -8.19 30.23 40.79
CA SER A 288 -7.12 30.27 39.76
C SER A 288 -6.40 28.98 39.33
N GLU A 289 -6.51 28.55 38.07
CA GLU A 289 -6.04 29.15 36.79
C GLU A 289 -4.58 28.79 36.49
N LYS A 290 -4.35 28.10 35.36
CA LYS A 290 -3.30 28.42 34.36
C LYS A 290 -3.38 27.48 33.14
N VAL A 291 -3.54 28.14 31.99
CA VAL A 291 -2.93 27.95 30.65
C VAL A 291 -2.44 26.56 30.27
#